data_AF-A0A0T5NVP7-F1
#
_entry.id   AF-A0A0T5NVP7-F1
#
_cell.length_a   1.000
_cell.length_b   1.000
_cell.length_c   1.000
_cell.angle_alpha   90.00
_cell.angle_beta   90.00
_cell.angle_gamma   90.00
#
_symmetry.space_group_name_H-M   'P 1'
#
loop_
_entity.id
_entity.type
_entity.pdbx_description
1 polymer ?
#
loop_
_entity_poly.entity_id
_entity_poly.type
_entity_poly.pdbx_seq_one_letter_code
_entity_poly.pdbx_strand_id
1 'polypeptide(L)'
;MIRLLARGRGAALLGLGLVLAVWAVPGPGRAQMLDDPEYMMIHKGKPVGPYFVEELQVRMRMGRLRSDTLIWTEGMEDWQAAGKVPAVSKIFNPSLPPIPEERDFDQFVQGTWTSEPITTEIPGMGRGVVTGQTEYRADGTYGFTGQVSVTDEAGVARTILLSSEGGYAVTRKALERFEISYDAPVVMTTKAADPAGADSVESIAVPPAEFDVIDDNTIRDAQGTVSRRKI
;
A
#
# COMPACT_ATOMS: atom_id res chain seq x y z
N MET A 1 -51.94 -10.38 -55.32
CA MET A 1 -50.55 -10.64 -55.72
C MET A 1 -49.66 -9.53 -55.20
N ILE A 2 -48.58 -9.91 -54.50
CA ILE A 2 -47.27 -9.24 -54.32
C ILE A 2 -47.15 -8.06 -53.30
N ARG A 3 -46.20 -8.27 -52.37
CA ARG A 3 -45.61 -7.44 -51.31
C ARG A 3 -44.68 -6.33 -51.87
N LEU A 4 -44.38 -5.26 -51.11
CA LEU A 4 -43.15 -5.07 -50.31
C LEU A 4 -43.01 -3.61 -49.77
N LEU A 5 -42.26 -3.49 -48.67
CA LEU A 5 -42.08 -2.40 -47.71
C LEU A 5 -41.35 -1.13 -48.21
N ALA A 6 -41.57 -0.01 -47.52
CA ALA A 6 -40.48 0.76 -46.89
C ALA A 6 -40.98 1.60 -45.71
N ARG A 7 -40.24 1.51 -44.61
CA ARG A 7 -40.43 2.12 -43.29
C ARG A 7 -39.61 3.41 -43.25
N GLY A 8 -40.17 4.53 -42.80
CA GLY A 8 -39.44 5.80 -42.65
C GLY A 8 -40.02 6.65 -41.53
N ARG A 9 -39.26 6.79 -40.45
CA ARG A 9 -39.61 7.51 -39.22
C ARG A 9 -39.77 9.01 -39.49
N GLY A 10 -40.95 9.56 -39.26
CA GLY A 10 -41.17 11.00 -39.19
C GLY A 10 -40.89 11.50 -37.78
N ALA A 11 -39.72 12.12 -37.55
CA ALA A 11 -39.48 12.99 -36.41
C ALA A 11 -39.63 14.43 -36.91
N ALA A 12 -40.76 15.05 -36.60
CA ALA A 12 -41.03 16.44 -36.90
C ALA A 12 -40.54 17.33 -35.75
N LEU A 13 -39.59 18.19 -36.08
CA LEU A 13 -39.50 19.61 -35.76
C LEU A 13 -39.86 20.06 -34.32
N LEU A 14 -38.85 20.52 -33.59
CA LEU A 14 -38.88 21.85 -32.97
C LEU A 14 -37.48 22.47 -33.07
N GLY A 15 -37.32 23.43 -33.98
CA GLY A 15 -36.25 24.41 -33.90
C GLY A 15 -36.57 25.46 -32.84
N LEU A 16 -35.55 25.90 -32.12
CA LEU A 16 -35.42 27.22 -31.47
C LEU A 16 -33.97 27.22 -30.92
N GLY A 17 -33.08 28.07 -31.40
CA GLY A 17 -33.04 29.45 -30.94
C GLY A 17 -31.98 29.55 -29.83
N LEU A 18 -30.78 29.95 -30.23
CA LEU A 18 -29.69 30.36 -29.34
C LEU A 18 -30.22 31.41 -28.36
N VAL A 19 -30.23 31.10 -27.06
CA VAL A 19 -30.26 32.12 -26.00
C VAL A 19 -29.17 31.75 -25.01
N LEU A 20 -27.99 32.32 -25.23
CA LEU A 20 -26.98 32.52 -24.20
C LEU A 20 -27.56 33.51 -23.18
N ALA A 21 -27.90 33.00 -22.00
CA ALA A 21 -28.06 33.83 -20.81
C ALA A 21 -27.08 33.32 -19.75
N VAL A 22 -25.84 33.80 -19.89
CA VAL A 22 -24.74 33.60 -18.94
C VAL A 22 -25.09 34.33 -17.65
N TRP A 23 -25.40 33.58 -16.60
CA TRP A 23 -25.12 34.01 -15.22
C TRP A 23 -23.98 33.12 -14.70
N ALA A 24 -22.79 33.27 -15.29
CA ALA A 24 -21.58 32.66 -14.79
C ALA A 24 -21.02 33.59 -13.70
N VAL A 25 -21.07 33.14 -12.45
CA VAL A 25 -20.10 33.58 -11.45
C VAL A 25 -18.83 32.80 -11.75
N PRO A 26 -17.74 33.42 -12.25
CA PRO A 26 -16.49 32.71 -12.46
C PRO A 26 -15.89 32.39 -11.09
N GLY A 27 -15.96 31.11 -10.70
CA GLY A 27 -15.09 30.58 -9.66
C GLY A 27 -13.67 30.39 -10.20
N PRO A 28 -12.62 30.59 -9.39
CA PRO A 28 -11.22 30.51 -9.82
C PRO A 28 -10.77 29.14 -10.38
N GLY A 29 -11.62 28.10 -10.34
CA GLY A 29 -11.32 26.76 -10.88
C GLY A 29 -11.56 26.57 -12.38
N ARG A 30 -12.42 27.36 -13.03
CA ARG A 30 -12.84 27.09 -14.43
C ARG A 30 -11.73 27.37 -15.46
N ALA A 31 -10.77 28.23 -15.13
CA ALA A 31 -9.67 28.61 -16.03
C ALA A 31 -8.63 27.49 -16.26
N GLN A 32 -8.60 26.47 -15.40
CA GLN A 32 -7.67 25.35 -15.50
C GLN A 32 -8.25 24.12 -16.23
N MET A 33 -9.55 24.12 -16.53
CA MET A 33 -10.31 22.97 -17.05
C MET A 33 -10.63 23.07 -18.55
N LEU A 34 -10.02 24.01 -19.28
CA LEU A 34 -10.40 24.33 -20.67
C LEU A 34 -10.24 23.16 -21.66
N ASP A 35 -9.46 22.14 -21.33
CA ASP A 35 -9.24 20.96 -22.17
C ASP A 35 -10.18 19.78 -21.82
N ASP A 36 -10.98 19.89 -20.75
CA ASP A 36 -11.88 18.82 -20.33
C ASP A 36 -13.24 18.89 -21.05
N PRO A 37 -13.88 17.73 -21.31
CA PRO A 37 -15.18 17.70 -21.98
C PRO A 37 -16.26 18.40 -21.14
N GLU A 38 -16.99 19.29 -21.80
CA GLU A 38 -18.12 20.01 -21.22
C GLU A 38 -19.44 19.25 -21.44
N TYR A 39 -20.27 19.17 -20.39
CA TYR A 39 -21.52 18.42 -20.40
C TYR A 39 -22.74 19.31 -20.17
N MET A 40 -23.80 19.06 -20.94
CA MET A 40 -25.15 19.60 -20.73
C MET A 40 -26.00 18.55 -20.02
N MET A 41 -26.79 18.93 -19.01
CA MET A 41 -27.72 18.03 -18.32
C MET A 41 -29.16 18.54 -18.39
N ILE A 42 -30.15 17.65 -18.31
CA ILE A 42 -31.55 18.04 -18.15
C ILE A 42 -31.87 18.27 -16.68
N HIS A 43 -32.29 19.50 -16.34
CA HIS A 43 -32.82 19.84 -15.03
C HIS A 43 -34.20 20.47 -15.18
N LYS A 44 -35.22 19.89 -14.53
CA LYS A 44 -36.64 20.33 -14.64
C LYS A 44 -37.13 20.47 -16.09
N GLY A 45 -36.74 19.51 -16.95
CA GLY A 45 -37.15 19.47 -18.36
C GLY A 45 -36.44 20.46 -19.28
N LYS A 46 -35.40 21.17 -18.80
CA LYS A 46 -34.61 22.10 -19.60
C LYS A 46 -33.12 21.70 -19.60
N PRO A 47 -32.40 21.87 -20.72
CA PRO A 47 -30.95 21.72 -20.73
C PRO A 47 -30.29 22.84 -19.92
N VAL A 48 -29.35 22.48 -19.05
CA VAL A 48 -28.54 23.39 -18.24
C VAL A 48 -27.08 22.96 -18.29
N GLY A 49 -26.16 23.92 -18.33
CA GLY A 49 -24.74 23.70 -18.58
C GLY A 49 -24.14 24.82 -19.44
N PRO A 50 -22.94 24.63 -20.00
CA PRO A 50 -22.08 23.45 -19.87
C PRO A 50 -21.40 23.32 -18.49
N TYR A 51 -21.17 22.08 -18.06
CA TYR A 51 -20.51 21.71 -16.80
C TYR A 51 -19.36 20.73 -16.99
N PHE A 52 -18.31 20.87 -16.20
CA PHE A 52 -17.26 19.85 -16.05
C PHE A 52 -17.70 18.72 -15.11
N VAL A 53 -16.98 17.60 -15.13
CA VAL A 53 -17.30 16.41 -14.31
C VAL A 53 -17.33 16.75 -12.81
N GLU A 54 -16.45 17.64 -12.36
CA GLU A 54 -16.37 18.13 -10.99
C GLU A 54 -17.64 18.91 -10.61
N GLU A 55 -18.11 19.76 -11.52
CA GLU A 55 -19.34 20.54 -11.34
C GLU A 55 -20.60 19.66 -11.35
N LEU A 56 -20.59 18.56 -12.12
CA LEU A 56 -21.61 17.51 -12.09
C LEU A 56 -21.57 16.75 -10.75
N GLN A 57 -20.39 16.47 -10.21
CA GLN A 57 -20.23 15.85 -8.89
C GLN A 57 -20.83 16.71 -7.78
N VAL A 58 -20.62 18.04 -7.81
CA VAL A 58 -21.31 18.96 -6.86
C VAL A 58 -22.84 18.86 -7.03
N ARG A 59 -23.35 18.80 -8.26
CA ARG A 59 -24.80 18.68 -8.53
C ARG A 59 -25.39 17.36 -8.09
N MET A 60 -24.64 16.26 -8.20
CA MET A 60 -25.03 14.97 -7.64
C MET A 60 -25.17 15.07 -6.13
N ARG A 61 -24.18 15.67 -5.43
CA ARG A 61 -24.25 15.89 -3.97
C ARG A 61 -25.42 16.78 -3.56
N MET A 62 -25.79 17.75 -4.40
CA MET A 62 -26.97 18.61 -4.18
C MET A 62 -28.31 17.94 -4.54
N GLY A 63 -28.32 16.66 -4.95
CA GLY A 63 -29.52 15.94 -5.37
C GLY A 63 -30.13 16.43 -6.70
N ARG A 64 -29.38 17.24 -7.46
CA ARG A 64 -29.84 17.83 -8.73
C ARG A 64 -29.47 16.99 -9.96
N LEU A 65 -28.57 16.02 -9.78
CA LEU A 65 -28.11 15.07 -10.79
C LEU A 65 -28.23 13.64 -10.23
N ARG A 66 -28.79 12.72 -11.02
CA ARG A 66 -28.94 11.30 -10.71
C ARG A 66 -28.49 10.46 -11.92
N SER A 67 -28.31 9.16 -11.74
CA SER A 67 -27.86 8.24 -12.80
C SER A 67 -28.80 8.19 -14.02
N ASP A 68 -30.09 8.47 -13.83
CA ASP A 68 -31.11 8.52 -14.88
C ASP A 68 -31.26 9.91 -15.54
N THR A 69 -30.53 10.92 -15.06
CA THR A 69 -30.58 12.27 -15.63
C THR A 69 -29.98 12.28 -17.02
N LEU A 70 -30.70 12.82 -18.00
CA LEU A 70 -30.17 12.93 -19.37
C LEU A 70 -29.03 13.93 -19.42
N ILE A 71 -27.93 13.51 -20.04
CA ILE A 71 -26.72 14.29 -20.25
C ILE A 71 -26.26 14.15 -21.71
N TRP A 72 -25.61 15.19 -22.21
CA TRP A 72 -25.05 15.24 -23.55
C TRP A 72 -23.73 16.02 -23.52
N THR A 73 -22.76 15.62 -24.34
CA THR A 73 -21.52 16.37 -24.59
C THR A 73 -21.26 16.36 -26.10
N GLU A 74 -20.40 17.27 -26.54
CA GLU A 74 -20.01 17.35 -27.94
C GLU A 74 -19.45 16.00 -28.44
N GLY A 75 -19.90 15.57 -29.63
CA GLY A 75 -19.57 14.26 -30.20
C GLY A 75 -20.52 13.11 -29.83
N MET A 76 -21.53 13.33 -28.98
CA MET A 76 -22.59 12.34 -28.73
C MET A 76 -23.72 12.40 -29.78
N GLU A 77 -24.18 11.24 -30.25
CA GLU A 77 -25.28 11.12 -31.21
C GLU A 77 -26.65 11.54 -30.64
N ASP A 78 -26.92 11.22 -29.37
CA ASP A 78 -28.17 11.57 -28.67
C ASP A 78 -27.91 11.75 -27.16
N TRP A 79 -28.87 12.33 -26.45
CA TRP A 79 -28.88 12.42 -24.99
C TRP A 79 -28.86 11.03 -24.36
N GLN A 80 -28.01 10.83 -23.37
CA GLN A 80 -27.92 9.56 -22.65
C GLN A 80 -28.09 9.76 -21.16
N ALA A 81 -28.57 8.74 -20.46
CA ALA A 81 -28.60 8.76 -18.99
C ALA A 81 -27.17 8.93 -18.45
N ALA A 82 -26.99 9.77 -17.43
CA ALA A 82 -25.69 10.10 -16.84
C ALA A 82 -24.92 8.86 -16.35
N GLY A 83 -25.63 7.84 -15.87
CA GLY A 83 -25.05 6.54 -15.49
C GLY A 83 -24.56 5.68 -16.66
N LYS A 84 -24.90 6.03 -17.91
CA LYS A 84 -24.44 5.34 -19.14
C LYS A 84 -23.29 6.07 -19.84
N VAL A 85 -23.04 7.33 -19.50
CA VAL A 85 -21.92 8.09 -20.06
C VAL A 85 -20.66 7.73 -19.27
N PRO A 86 -19.62 7.10 -19.87
CA PRO A 86 -18.50 6.52 -19.13
C PRO A 86 -17.81 7.50 -18.16
N ALA A 87 -17.55 8.73 -18.61
CA ALA A 87 -16.90 9.76 -17.79
C ALA A 87 -17.76 10.21 -16.59
N VAL A 88 -19.08 10.24 -16.74
CA VAL A 88 -20.02 10.73 -15.73
C VAL A 88 -20.45 9.60 -14.79
N SER A 89 -20.57 8.37 -15.30
CA SER A 89 -21.03 7.20 -14.53
C SER A 89 -20.21 6.96 -13.25
N LYS A 90 -18.91 7.28 -13.28
CA LYS A 90 -17.96 7.15 -12.16
C LYS A 90 -18.35 8.00 -10.94
N ILE A 91 -19.10 9.09 -11.11
CA ILE A 91 -19.50 9.93 -9.98
C ILE A 91 -20.56 9.24 -9.09
N PHE A 92 -21.40 8.37 -9.68
CA PHE A 92 -22.49 7.69 -8.97
C PHE A 92 -22.07 6.41 -8.27
N ASN A 93 -20.94 5.85 -8.68
CA ASN A 93 -20.36 4.67 -8.08
C ASN A 93 -18.91 5.00 -7.77
N PRO A 94 -18.61 5.71 -6.67
CA PRO A 94 -17.26 5.78 -6.16
C PRO A 94 -16.90 4.34 -5.81
N SER A 95 -16.30 3.60 -6.75
CA SER A 95 -15.76 2.30 -6.46
C SER A 95 -14.85 2.51 -5.27
N LEU A 96 -15.19 1.90 -4.12
CA LEU A 96 -14.25 1.80 -3.02
C LEU A 96 -12.97 1.26 -3.65
N PRO A 97 -11.80 1.91 -3.44
CA PRO A 97 -10.56 1.33 -3.93
C PRO A 97 -10.53 -0.13 -3.46
N PRO A 98 -10.11 -1.08 -4.31
CA PRO A 98 -10.01 -2.47 -3.89
C PRO A 98 -9.19 -2.51 -2.59
N ILE A 99 -9.74 -3.16 -1.57
CA ILE A 99 -9.01 -3.41 -0.33
C ILE A 99 -7.74 -4.15 -0.76
N PRO A 100 -6.54 -3.64 -0.45
CA PRO A 100 -5.32 -4.36 -0.76
C PRO A 100 -5.41 -5.77 -0.17
N GLU A 101 -5.06 -6.80 -0.96
CA GLU A 101 -4.95 -8.15 -0.41
C GLU A 101 -3.91 -8.12 0.71
N GLU A 102 -4.33 -8.51 1.92
CA GLU A 102 -3.40 -8.61 3.06
C GLU A 102 -2.38 -9.71 2.76
N ARG A 103 -1.09 -9.37 2.82
CA ARG A 103 -0.01 -10.34 2.69
C ARG A 103 -0.14 -11.38 3.80
N ASP A 104 -0.02 -12.66 3.45
CA ASP A 104 0.11 -13.73 4.43
C ASP A 104 1.49 -13.64 5.09
N PHE A 105 1.56 -12.92 6.22
CA PHE A 105 2.82 -12.73 6.93
C PHE A 105 3.34 -14.01 7.59
N ASP A 106 2.46 -14.95 7.95
CA ASP A 106 2.88 -16.22 8.56
C ASP A 106 3.65 -17.07 7.56
N GLN A 107 3.21 -17.05 6.28
CA GLN A 107 3.95 -17.65 5.18
C GLN A 107 5.17 -16.80 4.79
N PHE A 108 5.01 -15.49 4.70
CA PHE A 108 6.06 -14.59 4.24
C PHE A 108 7.34 -14.69 5.09
N VAL A 109 7.26 -14.77 6.42
CA VAL A 109 8.47 -14.79 7.26
C VAL A 109 9.25 -16.10 7.17
N GLN A 110 8.67 -17.18 6.63
CA GLN A 110 9.32 -18.48 6.59
C GLN A 110 10.59 -18.50 5.72
N GLY A 111 11.56 -19.31 6.12
CA GLY A 111 12.85 -19.43 5.45
C GLY A 111 14.00 -18.82 6.25
N THR A 112 15.17 -18.77 5.63
CA THR A 112 16.40 -18.26 6.25
C THR A 112 16.62 -16.81 5.85
N TRP A 113 16.85 -15.94 6.84
CA TRP A 113 17.10 -14.52 6.67
C TRP A 113 18.49 -14.18 7.20
N THR A 114 19.23 -13.40 6.44
CA THR A 114 20.55 -12.91 6.83
C THR A 114 20.47 -11.40 7.03
N SER A 115 20.81 -10.93 8.22
CA SER A 115 20.87 -9.51 8.53
C SER A 115 22.16 -8.89 8.00
N GLU A 116 22.10 -7.64 7.56
CA GLU A 116 23.30 -6.87 7.25
C GLU A 116 24.19 -6.73 8.50
N PRO A 117 25.53 -6.73 8.34
CA PRO A 117 26.43 -6.56 9.47
C PRO A 117 26.18 -5.23 10.20
N ILE A 118 25.83 -5.31 11.49
CA ILE A 118 25.59 -4.13 12.31
C ILE A 118 26.88 -3.77 13.02
N THR A 119 27.35 -2.55 12.84
CA THR A 119 28.49 -2.04 13.61
C THR A 119 27.99 -1.29 14.83
N THR A 120 28.31 -1.76 16.03
CA THR A 120 27.84 -1.18 17.29
C THR A 120 28.98 -0.99 18.27
N GLU A 121 28.86 -0.01 19.17
CA GLU A 121 29.76 0.11 20.30
C GLU A 121 29.27 -0.76 21.44
N ILE A 122 30.14 -1.65 21.91
CA ILE A 122 29.85 -2.55 23.01
C ILE A 122 30.50 -1.99 24.27
N PRO A 123 29.70 -1.67 25.31
CA PRO A 123 30.24 -1.13 26.55
C PRO A 123 31.37 -1.99 27.11
N GLY A 124 32.53 -1.37 27.34
CA GLY A 124 33.71 -2.03 27.89
C GLY A 124 34.47 -2.96 26.94
N MET A 125 34.02 -3.15 25.69
CA MET A 125 34.70 -3.99 24.70
C MET A 125 35.08 -3.24 23.42
N GLY A 126 34.57 -2.02 23.20
CA GLY A 126 34.88 -1.23 22.01
C GLY A 126 33.92 -1.50 20.86
N ARG A 127 34.33 -1.14 19.63
CA ARG A 127 33.47 -1.23 18.45
C ARG A 127 33.46 -2.65 17.90
N GLY A 128 32.29 -3.26 17.84
CA GLY A 128 32.08 -4.62 17.34
C GLY A 128 31.19 -4.66 16.10
N VAL A 129 31.31 -5.74 15.34
CA VAL A 129 30.45 -6.08 14.21
C VAL A 129 29.61 -7.29 14.58
N VAL A 130 28.29 -7.11 14.55
CA VAL A 130 27.32 -8.18 14.77
C VAL A 130 26.90 -8.73 13.41
N THR A 131 26.95 -10.04 13.27
CA THR A 131 26.43 -10.76 12.11
C THR A 131 25.51 -11.87 12.58
N GLY A 132 24.45 -12.16 11.84
CA GLY A 132 23.55 -13.24 12.20
C GLY A 132 22.59 -13.62 11.07
N GLN A 133 22.05 -14.82 11.23
CA GLN A 133 20.99 -15.34 10.39
C GLN A 133 19.91 -15.97 11.27
N THR A 134 18.67 -15.86 10.83
CA THR A 134 17.51 -16.42 11.48
C THR A 134 16.75 -17.31 10.51
N GLU A 135 16.46 -18.54 10.89
CA GLU A 135 15.58 -19.44 10.16
C GLU A 135 14.22 -19.49 10.86
N TYR A 136 13.15 -19.17 10.14
CA TYR A 136 11.77 -19.32 10.59
C TYR A 136 11.14 -20.52 9.91
N ARG A 137 10.58 -21.45 10.68
CA ARG A 137 10.03 -22.72 10.20
C ARG A 137 8.51 -22.72 10.24
N ALA A 138 7.91 -23.50 9.33
CA ALA A 138 6.45 -23.59 9.20
C ALA A 138 5.73 -24.18 10.41
N ASP A 139 6.45 -24.84 11.32
CA ASP A 139 5.91 -25.38 12.58
C ASP A 139 5.82 -24.33 13.71
N GLY A 140 6.19 -23.08 13.43
CA GLY A 140 6.19 -21.99 14.39
C GLY A 140 7.47 -21.92 15.23
N THR A 141 8.51 -22.69 14.89
CA THR A 141 9.82 -22.61 15.54
C THR A 141 10.80 -21.74 14.75
N TYR A 142 11.73 -21.11 15.45
CA TYR A 142 12.83 -20.39 14.82
C TYR A 142 14.19 -20.82 15.39
N GLY A 143 15.23 -20.65 14.59
CA GLY A 143 16.62 -20.76 15.02
C GLY A 143 17.40 -19.52 14.61
N PHE A 144 18.01 -18.85 15.57
CA PHE A 144 18.92 -17.74 15.34
C PHE A 144 20.35 -18.17 15.66
N THR A 145 21.27 -17.84 14.74
CA THR A 145 22.71 -17.99 14.96
C THR A 145 23.40 -16.70 14.55
N GLY A 146 24.25 -16.20 15.41
CA GLY A 146 25.00 -14.97 15.17
C GLY A 146 26.32 -14.97 15.91
N GLN A 147 27.13 -13.97 15.60
CA GLN A 147 28.37 -13.71 16.30
C GLN A 147 28.64 -12.23 16.35
N VAL A 148 29.29 -11.81 17.43
CA VAL A 148 29.82 -10.47 17.61
C VAL A 148 31.33 -10.55 17.55
N SER A 149 31.92 -9.90 16.56
CA SER A 149 33.36 -9.74 16.41
C SER A 149 33.76 -8.37 16.93
N VAL A 150 34.50 -8.32 18.03
CA VAL A 150 34.94 -7.07 18.67
C VAL A 150 36.44 -7.08 18.86
N THR A 151 37.07 -5.92 18.71
CA THR A 151 38.49 -5.74 19.07
C THR A 151 38.54 -4.94 20.36
N ASP A 152 39.08 -5.53 21.42
CA ASP A 152 39.20 -4.85 22.71
C ASP A 152 40.24 -3.70 22.68
N GLU A 153 40.31 -2.90 23.74
CA GLU A 153 41.25 -1.76 23.85
C GLU A 153 42.72 -2.18 23.74
N ALA A 154 43.04 -3.45 23.99
CA ALA A 154 44.39 -4.00 23.86
C ALA A 154 44.69 -4.49 22.42
N GLY A 155 43.74 -4.36 21.49
CA GLY A 155 43.87 -4.80 20.10
C GLY A 155 43.60 -6.29 19.89
N VAL A 156 43.06 -6.99 20.88
CA VAL A 156 42.77 -8.43 20.79
C VAL A 156 41.38 -8.64 20.22
N ALA A 157 41.30 -9.40 19.13
CA ALA A 157 40.02 -9.80 18.55
C ALA A 157 39.34 -10.85 19.44
N ARG A 158 38.09 -10.60 19.81
CA ARG A 158 37.22 -11.50 20.56
C ARG A 158 35.97 -11.81 19.75
N THR A 159 35.48 -13.03 19.92
CA THR A 159 34.25 -13.50 19.29
C THR A 159 33.29 -13.96 20.36
N ILE A 160 32.09 -13.39 20.31
CA ILE A 160 30.97 -13.77 21.18
C ILE A 160 29.95 -14.47 20.29
N LEU A 161 29.54 -15.68 20.67
CA LEU A 161 28.54 -16.44 19.92
C LEU A 161 27.16 -16.10 20.45
N LEU A 162 26.24 -15.86 19.53
CA LEU A 162 24.83 -15.62 19.82
C LEU A 162 24.02 -16.79 19.25
N SER A 163 23.16 -17.36 20.07
CA SER A 163 22.20 -18.37 19.62
C SER A 163 20.86 -18.21 20.29
N SER A 164 19.79 -18.56 19.59
CA SER A 164 18.46 -18.63 20.19
C SER A 164 17.64 -19.67 19.42
N GLU A 165 16.85 -20.45 20.13
CA GLU A 165 15.97 -21.45 19.54
C GLU A 165 14.70 -21.53 20.39
N GLY A 166 13.55 -21.45 19.72
CA GLY A 166 12.26 -21.36 20.39
C GLY A 166 11.10 -21.24 19.42
N GLY A 167 9.94 -20.89 19.94
CA GLY A 167 8.75 -20.50 19.20
C GLY A 167 8.76 -19.03 18.79
N TYR A 168 8.18 -18.75 17.64
CA TYR A 168 7.87 -17.40 17.20
C TYR A 168 6.40 -17.26 16.82
N ALA A 169 5.87 -16.05 16.91
CA ALA A 169 4.54 -15.74 16.40
C ALA A 169 4.54 -14.39 15.70
N VAL A 170 3.89 -14.32 14.53
CA VAL A 170 3.69 -13.07 13.80
C VAL A 170 2.45 -12.37 14.33
N THR A 171 2.63 -11.17 14.84
CA THR A 171 1.58 -10.33 15.44
C THR A 171 1.50 -8.98 14.71
N ARG A 172 0.50 -8.16 15.06
CA ARG A 172 0.30 -6.79 14.53
C ARG A 172 0.47 -6.65 13.00
N LYS A 173 -0.18 -7.53 12.24
CA LYS A 173 -0.12 -7.57 10.77
C LYS A 173 -0.82 -6.35 10.17
N ALA A 174 -0.11 -5.62 9.31
CA ALA A 174 -0.57 -4.47 8.54
C ALA A 174 0.01 -4.55 7.12
N LEU A 175 -0.40 -3.68 6.19
CA LEU A 175 -0.13 -3.84 4.75
C LEU A 175 1.34 -4.13 4.39
N GLU A 176 2.28 -3.38 4.96
CA GLU A 176 3.73 -3.54 4.72
C GLU A 176 4.51 -3.68 6.03
N ARG A 177 3.83 -4.09 7.10
CA ARG A 177 4.42 -4.10 8.45
C ARG A 177 3.86 -5.23 9.28
N PHE A 178 4.72 -5.80 10.11
CA PHE A 178 4.35 -6.84 11.06
C PHE A 178 5.29 -6.82 12.27
N GLU A 179 4.91 -7.53 13.31
CA GLU A 179 5.73 -7.74 14.50
C GLU A 179 6.00 -9.25 14.66
N ILE A 180 7.18 -9.63 15.13
CA ILE A 180 7.48 -11.00 15.57
C ILE A 180 7.71 -10.99 17.07
N SER A 181 6.97 -11.82 17.80
CA SER A 181 7.26 -12.14 19.20
C SER A 181 8.04 -13.45 19.29
N TYR A 182 9.02 -13.50 20.19
CA TYR A 182 9.86 -14.67 20.46
C TYR A 182 9.61 -15.16 21.88
N ASP A 183 9.56 -16.48 22.09
CA ASP A 183 9.37 -17.07 23.43
C ASP A 183 10.68 -17.50 24.12
N ALA A 184 11.80 -17.47 23.39
CA ALA A 184 13.10 -17.87 23.87
C ALA A 184 14.06 -16.68 23.98
N PRO A 185 14.92 -16.65 25.02
CA PRO A 185 15.96 -15.64 25.11
C PRO A 185 17.07 -15.89 24.07
N VAL A 186 17.82 -14.84 23.75
CA VAL A 186 19.12 -14.99 23.09
C VAL A 186 20.14 -15.39 24.13
N VAL A 187 20.83 -16.49 23.88
CA VAL A 187 21.97 -16.97 24.65
C VAL A 187 23.24 -16.39 24.05
N MET A 188 24.02 -15.74 24.89
CA MET A 188 25.31 -15.15 24.56
C MET A 188 26.41 -15.97 25.21
N THR A 189 27.30 -16.54 24.40
CA THR A 189 28.43 -17.35 24.87
C THR A 189 29.73 -16.64 24.54
N THR A 190 30.45 -16.20 25.58
CA THR A 190 31.79 -15.62 25.44
C THR A 190 32.81 -16.69 25.82
N LYS A 191 33.76 -16.96 24.91
CA LYS A 191 34.82 -17.93 25.16
C LYS A 191 35.78 -17.46 26.24
N ALA A 192 36.16 -18.38 27.12
CA ALA A 192 37.20 -18.10 28.10
C ALA A 192 38.55 -17.77 27.42
N ALA A 193 39.29 -16.82 28.00
CA ALA A 193 40.63 -16.49 27.51
C ALA A 193 41.65 -17.58 27.82
N ASP A 194 41.43 -18.36 28.89
CA ASP A 194 42.21 -19.54 29.26
C ASP A 194 41.51 -20.80 28.71
N PRO A 195 42.21 -21.69 27.98
CA PRO A 195 41.66 -22.98 27.52
C PRO A 195 41.13 -23.88 28.65
N ALA A 196 41.62 -23.71 29.89
CA ALA A 196 41.12 -24.41 31.07
C ALA A 196 39.97 -23.67 31.79
N GLY A 197 39.67 -22.44 31.38
CA GLY A 197 38.58 -21.63 31.90
C GLY A 197 37.21 -22.04 31.35
N ALA A 198 36.16 -21.81 32.13
CA ALA A 198 34.79 -22.04 31.68
C ALA A 198 34.28 -20.86 30.83
N ASP A 199 33.55 -21.16 29.75
CA ASP A 199 32.85 -20.15 28.95
C ASP A 199 31.82 -19.42 29.82
N SER A 200 31.68 -18.11 29.63
CA SER A 200 30.60 -17.36 30.26
C SER A 200 29.36 -17.38 29.36
N VAL A 201 28.24 -17.80 29.92
CA VAL A 201 26.96 -17.87 29.24
C VAL A 201 25.98 -16.91 29.91
N GLU A 202 25.44 -15.99 29.12
CA GLU A 202 24.41 -15.04 29.52
C GLU A 202 23.15 -15.25 28.67
N SER A 203 21.99 -14.84 29.19
CA SER A 203 20.73 -14.96 28.46
C SER A 203 19.94 -13.66 28.57
N ILE A 204 19.44 -13.17 27.44
CA ILE A 204 18.75 -11.91 27.32
C ILE A 204 17.39 -12.15 26.68
N ALA A 205 16.32 -11.71 27.34
CA ALA A 205 14.97 -11.79 26.80
C ALA A 205 14.85 -10.92 25.54
N VAL A 206 14.22 -11.45 24.50
CA VAL A 206 14.03 -10.74 23.23
C VAL A 206 12.66 -10.08 23.24
N PRO A 207 12.57 -8.73 23.19
CA PRO A 207 11.28 -8.08 23.04
C PRO A 207 10.71 -8.36 21.64
N PRO A 208 9.39 -8.19 21.44
CA PRO A 208 8.83 -8.25 20.09
C PRO A 208 9.53 -7.27 19.14
N ALA A 209 9.84 -7.73 17.93
CA ALA A 209 10.55 -6.96 16.93
C ALA A 209 9.59 -6.54 15.81
N GLU A 210 9.56 -5.24 15.51
CA GLU A 210 8.77 -4.68 14.41
C GLU A 210 9.60 -4.66 13.11
N PHE A 211 8.95 -5.03 12.01
CA PHE A 211 9.56 -5.08 10.68
C PHE A 211 8.69 -4.37 9.64
N ASP A 212 9.32 -3.55 8.81
CA ASP A 212 8.76 -3.07 7.55
C ASP A 212 9.18 -4.01 6.41
N VAL A 213 8.26 -4.30 5.48
CA VAL A 213 8.59 -5.03 4.24
C VAL A 213 9.10 -4.05 3.19
N ILE A 214 10.25 -4.35 2.60
CA ILE A 214 10.84 -3.59 1.50
C ILE A 214 10.50 -4.23 0.15
N ASP A 215 10.64 -5.56 0.07
CA ASP A 215 10.26 -6.39 -1.08
C ASP A 215 10.02 -7.84 -0.63
N ASP A 216 9.74 -8.76 -1.56
CA ASP A 216 9.41 -10.15 -1.25
C ASP A 216 10.51 -10.94 -0.49
N ASN A 217 11.76 -10.45 -0.55
CA ASN A 217 12.92 -11.08 0.08
C ASN A 217 13.71 -10.12 0.96
N THR A 218 13.18 -8.93 1.26
CA THR A 218 13.89 -7.92 2.05
C THR A 218 12.95 -7.29 3.08
N ILE A 219 13.39 -7.32 4.34
CA ILE A 219 12.71 -6.66 5.47
C ILE A 219 13.66 -5.71 6.17
N ARG A 220 13.12 -4.74 6.90
CA ARG A 220 13.90 -3.81 7.72
C ARG A 220 13.31 -3.72 9.12
N ASP A 221 14.15 -3.85 10.15
CA ASP A 221 13.72 -3.71 11.54
C ASP A 221 13.53 -2.24 11.94
N ALA A 222 12.97 -2.02 13.14
CA ALA A 222 12.79 -0.68 13.71
C ALA A 222 14.11 0.08 13.98
N GLN A 223 15.25 -0.62 14.04
CA GLN A 223 16.58 -0.03 14.17
C GLN A 223 17.19 0.36 12.82
N GLY A 224 16.52 0.03 11.71
CA GLY A 224 16.97 0.30 10.36
C GLY A 224 17.84 -0.80 9.74
N THR A 225 18.05 -1.92 10.44
CA THR A 225 18.82 -3.06 9.91
C THR A 225 18.02 -3.75 8.81
N VAL A 226 18.65 -3.92 7.65
CA VAL A 226 18.06 -4.68 6.56
C VAL A 226 18.41 -6.15 6.70
N SER A 227 17.41 -7.03 6.52
CA SER A 227 17.60 -8.48 6.46
C SER A 227 17.07 -9.02 5.14
N ARG A 228 17.81 -9.95 4.53
CA ARG A 228 17.47 -10.54 3.23
C ARG A 228 17.26 -12.04 3.34
N ARG A 229 16.20 -12.54 2.71
CA ARG A 229 15.91 -13.96 2.60
C ARG A 229 16.94 -14.62 1.69
N LYS A 230 17.46 -15.76 2.12
CA LYS A 230 18.28 -16.64 1.31
C LYS A 230 17.38 -17.38 0.32
N ILE A 231 17.69 -17.22 -0.97
CA ILE A 231 16.98 -17.84 -2.10
C ILE A 231 17.65 -19.17 -2.44
#